data_AF-X1AIC4-F1
#
_entry.id   AF-X1AIC4-F1
#
_cell.length_a   1.000
_cell.length_b   1.000
_cell.length_c   1.000
_cell.angle_alpha   90.00
_cell.angle_beta   90.00
_cell.angle_gamma   90.00
#
_symmetry.space_group_name_H-M   'P 1'
#
loop_
_entity.id
_entity.type
_entity.pdbx_description
1 polymer ?
#
loop_
_entity_poly.entity_id
_entity_poly.type
_entity_poly.pdbx_seq_one_letter_code
_entity_poly.pdbx_strand_id
1 'polypeptide(L)'
;MLGLILMGILLVNSICNQCFVEAASGNWIDKSKGLSGKYASSIVINPANNQILYVAMYEKGVFKTTNAAQTWYAINNGLNTPESKQIIFLTICSSNPEILHVGTNKAEIYKSIDGGKSWILSNQGIKPGTAFYTQVFSINIDPTNSSIIYAATSTGIYKSTNGGNSWNRIGSNKTGLSNSFNKGIAIDYKNPVVLYAASQKGVFKSTNQGKSWFAIGPEGEYVHFITIHPVNHNIIYIGTSKGLFKSSDSGEDWVKTGLKSKTSGIFPSVKSIVINPEAPQVIYVDLYLLRKPGCKMLYQV
;
A
#
# COMPACT_ATOMS: atom_id res chain seq x y z
N MET A 1 -34.92 0.87 6.97
CA MET A 1 -33.94 0.78 5.86
C MET A 1 -32.57 0.63 6.50
N LEU A 2 -32.18 -0.60 6.85
CA LEU A 2 -30.93 -0.89 7.54
C LEU A 2 -29.78 -0.67 6.55
N GLY A 3 -28.89 0.27 6.85
CA GLY A 3 -27.70 0.52 6.07
C GLY A 3 -26.85 -0.75 6.02
N LEU A 4 -26.49 -1.18 4.81
CA LEU A 4 -25.50 -2.23 4.60
C LEU A 4 -24.19 -1.78 5.27
N ILE A 5 -23.92 -2.33 6.44
CA ILE A 5 -22.59 -2.33 7.05
C ILE A 5 -21.70 -3.07 6.05
N LEU A 6 -20.56 -2.47 5.68
CA LEU A 6 -19.57 -3.13 4.85
C LEU A 6 -18.98 -4.30 5.67
N MET A 7 -19.58 -5.49 5.56
CA MET A 7 -19.15 -6.73 6.24
C MET A 7 -18.16 -7.55 5.40
N GLY A 8 -17.49 -6.91 4.43
CA GLY A 8 -16.64 -7.61 3.47
C GLY A 8 -15.55 -6.73 2.89
N ILE A 9 -14.58 -7.36 2.25
CA ILE A 9 -13.36 -6.70 1.78
C ILE A 9 -13.64 -5.93 0.51
N LEU A 10 -13.19 -4.68 0.50
CA LEU A 10 -13.25 -3.84 -0.68
C LEU A 10 -11.96 -3.98 -1.48
N LEU A 11 -12.11 -4.37 -2.74
CA LEU A 11 -11.00 -4.56 -3.65
C LEU A 11 -11.12 -3.62 -4.83
N VAL A 12 -9.96 -3.19 -5.30
CA VAL A 12 -9.86 -2.48 -6.54
C VAL A 12 -9.05 -3.29 -7.53
N ASN A 13 -9.58 -3.44 -8.73
CA ASN A 13 -8.85 -4.06 -9.82
C ASN A 13 -7.89 -3.03 -10.44
N SER A 14 -6.61 -3.38 -10.54
CA SER A 14 -5.57 -2.52 -11.14
C SER A 14 -5.65 -2.42 -12.67
N ILE A 15 -6.59 -3.13 -13.31
CA ILE A 15 -6.75 -3.23 -14.77
C ILE A 15 -8.04 -2.52 -15.25
N CYS A 16 -8.97 -2.20 -14.35
CA CYS A 16 -10.21 -1.49 -14.69
C CYS A 16 -10.68 -0.54 -13.57
N ASN A 17 -11.50 0.43 -13.93
CA ASN A 17 -12.08 1.46 -13.05
C ASN A 17 -13.15 0.91 -12.09
N GLN A 18 -12.92 -0.29 -11.56
CA GLN A 18 -13.91 -1.05 -10.83
C GLN A 18 -13.52 -1.28 -9.37
N CYS A 19 -14.48 -1.04 -8.49
CA CYS A 19 -14.38 -1.23 -7.06
C CYS A 19 -15.45 -2.25 -6.65
N PHE A 20 -15.08 -3.32 -5.94
CA PHE A 20 -16.00 -4.40 -5.58
C PHE A 20 -15.95 -4.69 -4.09
N VAL A 21 -17.12 -4.96 -3.49
CA VAL A 21 -17.25 -5.49 -2.12
C VAL A 21 -17.60 -6.96 -2.19
N GLU A 22 -16.95 -7.78 -1.35
CA GLU A 22 -17.40 -9.15 -1.10
C GLU A 22 -18.65 -9.15 -0.21
N ALA A 23 -19.73 -9.75 -0.69
CA ALA A 23 -20.93 -10.00 0.10
C ALA A 23 -20.70 -11.19 1.04
N ALA A 24 -21.47 -11.27 2.14
CA ALA A 24 -21.46 -12.42 3.05
C ALA A 24 -21.74 -13.77 2.33
N SER A 25 -22.37 -13.73 1.15
CA SER A 25 -22.59 -14.90 0.30
C SER A 25 -21.36 -15.33 -0.52
N GLY A 26 -20.20 -14.67 -0.37
CA GLY A 26 -18.99 -14.86 -1.19
C GLY A 26 -19.07 -14.26 -2.61
N ASN A 27 -20.15 -13.53 -2.94
CA ASN A 27 -20.32 -12.90 -4.25
C ASN A 27 -19.75 -11.48 -4.26
N TRP A 28 -19.19 -11.07 -5.40
CA TRP A 28 -18.65 -9.72 -5.60
C TRP A 28 -19.72 -8.76 -6.11
N ILE A 29 -19.93 -7.65 -5.39
CA ILE A 29 -20.88 -6.59 -5.73
C ILE A 29 -20.12 -5.39 -6.28
N ASP A 30 -20.51 -4.92 -7.47
CA ASP A 30 -19.96 -3.70 -8.07
C ASP A 30 -20.36 -2.44 -7.28
N LYS A 31 -19.37 -1.63 -6.91
CA LYS A 31 -19.46 -0.38 -6.16
C LYS A 31 -18.78 0.79 -6.86
N SER A 32 -18.72 0.74 -8.20
CA SER A 32 -17.96 1.69 -9.01
C SER A 32 -18.73 2.98 -9.37
N LYS A 33 -19.99 3.11 -8.93
CA LYS A 33 -20.86 4.23 -9.31
C LYS A 33 -20.27 5.58 -8.88
N GLY A 34 -19.94 6.43 -9.86
CA GLY A 34 -19.34 7.75 -9.64
C GLY A 34 -17.81 7.76 -9.68
N LEU A 35 -17.16 6.60 -9.80
CA LEU A 35 -15.74 6.54 -10.12
C LEU A 35 -15.50 6.84 -11.60
N SER A 36 -14.37 7.46 -11.89
CA SER A 36 -13.88 7.68 -13.24
C SER A 36 -12.37 7.52 -13.27
N GLY A 37 -11.80 7.37 -14.48
CA GLY A 37 -10.38 7.07 -14.67
C GLY A 37 -10.19 5.69 -15.29
N LYS A 38 -8.94 5.25 -15.44
CA LYS A 38 -8.62 3.97 -16.10
C LYS A 38 -8.71 2.77 -15.15
N TYR A 39 -8.08 2.90 -13.99
CA TYR A 39 -8.05 1.89 -12.93
C TYR A 39 -7.74 2.58 -11.61
N ALA A 40 -7.98 1.93 -10.47
CA ALA A 40 -7.54 2.48 -9.20
C ALA A 40 -6.23 1.85 -8.73
N SER A 41 -5.42 2.67 -8.08
CA SER A 41 -4.06 2.34 -7.65
C SER A 41 -3.99 2.03 -6.16
N SER A 42 -4.91 2.58 -5.35
CA SER A 42 -4.90 2.41 -3.91
C SER A 42 -6.29 2.70 -3.33
N ILE A 43 -6.63 2.03 -2.23
CA ILE A 43 -7.87 2.23 -1.50
C ILE A 43 -7.61 2.14 0.00
N VAL A 44 -8.28 2.99 0.77
CA VAL A 44 -8.24 2.98 2.23
C VAL A 44 -9.62 3.18 2.81
N ILE A 45 -9.86 2.54 3.94
CA ILE A 45 -11.09 2.61 4.71
C ILE A 45 -10.82 3.46 5.95
N ASN A 46 -11.76 4.34 6.31
CA ASN A 46 -11.66 5.08 7.55
C ASN A 46 -11.82 4.12 8.74
N PRO A 47 -10.83 4.03 9.65
CA PRO A 47 -10.84 3.04 10.72
C PRO A 47 -11.88 3.34 11.82
N ALA A 48 -12.35 4.58 11.92
CA ALA A 48 -13.42 4.95 12.84
C ALA A 48 -14.83 4.84 12.22
N ASN A 49 -14.92 4.80 10.89
CA ASN A 49 -16.22 4.75 10.20
C ASN A 49 -16.10 4.06 8.84
N ASN A 50 -16.53 2.79 8.76
CA ASN A 50 -16.50 1.99 7.54
C ASN A 50 -17.46 2.47 6.43
N GLN A 51 -18.28 3.50 6.67
CA GLN A 51 -19.04 4.18 5.62
C GLN A 51 -18.16 5.15 4.82
N ILE A 52 -17.01 5.56 5.37
CA ILE A 52 -16.09 6.50 4.75
C ILE A 52 -14.90 5.76 4.16
N LEU A 53 -14.71 5.90 2.85
CA LEU A 53 -13.61 5.28 2.12
C LEU A 53 -13.02 6.24 1.11
N TYR A 54 -11.78 5.98 0.73
CA TYR A 54 -11.03 6.81 -0.20
C TYR A 54 -10.34 5.92 -1.23
N VAL A 55 -10.40 6.31 -2.49
CA VAL A 55 -9.79 5.56 -3.59
C VAL A 55 -9.00 6.49 -4.49
N ALA A 56 -7.76 6.11 -4.80
CA ALA A 56 -6.91 6.80 -5.76
C ALA A 56 -7.15 6.22 -7.16
N MET A 57 -7.65 7.05 -8.08
CA MET A 57 -7.94 6.70 -9.47
C MET A 57 -6.86 7.24 -10.40
N TYR A 58 -6.36 6.38 -11.28
CA TYR A 58 -5.38 6.74 -12.29
C TYR A 58 -5.92 7.87 -13.19
N GLU A 59 -5.10 8.91 -13.41
CA GLU A 59 -5.41 10.14 -14.17
C GLU A 59 -6.56 11.01 -13.60
N LYS A 60 -7.18 10.63 -12.47
CA LYS A 60 -8.36 11.35 -11.91
C LYS A 60 -8.25 11.75 -10.44
N GLY A 61 -7.13 11.44 -9.78
CA GLY A 61 -6.87 11.88 -8.40
C GLY A 61 -7.55 10.98 -7.36
N VAL A 62 -8.04 11.56 -6.27
CA VAL A 62 -8.67 10.83 -5.16
C VAL A 62 -10.18 11.05 -5.18
N PHE A 63 -10.92 9.97 -4.95
CA PHE A 63 -12.36 9.97 -4.73
C PHE A 63 -12.66 9.53 -3.30
N LYS A 64 -13.73 10.08 -2.73
CA LYS A 64 -14.24 9.76 -1.40
C LYS A 64 -15.68 9.28 -1.49
N THR A 65 -16.04 8.39 -0.59
CA THR A 65 -17.43 8.01 -0.29
C THR A 65 -17.70 8.24 1.19
N THR A 66 -18.95 8.48 1.55
CA THR A 66 -19.44 8.60 2.94
C THR A 66 -20.63 7.68 3.21
N ASN A 67 -20.95 6.80 2.26
CA ASN A 67 -22.11 5.92 2.27
C ASN A 67 -21.75 4.49 1.84
N ALA A 68 -20.62 3.97 2.32
CA ALA A 68 -20.16 2.60 2.07
C ALA A 68 -20.08 2.26 0.58
N ALA A 69 -19.39 3.13 -0.17
CA ALA A 69 -19.11 2.99 -1.60
C ALA A 69 -20.39 2.92 -2.49
N GLN A 70 -21.53 3.44 -2.02
CA GLN A 70 -22.73 3.56 -2.88
C GLN A 70 -22.53 4.64 -3.95
N THR A 71 -21.88 5.75 -3.59
CA THR A 71 -21.50 6.82 -4.52
C THR A 71 -20.16 7.41 -4.14
N TRP A 72 -19.43 7.87 -5.15
CA TRP A 72 -18.11 8.49 -5.02
C TRP A 72 -18.11 9.93 -5.54
N TYR A 73 -17.30 10.79 -4.93
CA TYR A 73 -17.07 12.16 -5.37
C TYR A 73 -15.58 12.52 -5.28
N ALA A 74 -15.11 13.35 -6.21
CA ALA A 74 -13.71 13.76 -6.28
C ALA A 74 -13.34 14.73 -5.13
N ILE A 75 -12.13 14.57 -4.59
CA ILE A 75 -11.60 15.38 -3.48
C ILE A 75 -10.17 15.86 -3.80
N ASN A 76 -10.04 16.61 -4.90
CA ASN A 76 -8.75 16.93 -5.52
C ASN A 76 -8.25 18.37 -5.28
N ASN A 77 -8.90 19.13 -4.41
CA ASN A 77 -8.51 20.52 -4.17
C ASN A 77 -7.08 20.60 -3.61
N GLY A 78 -6.16 21.27 -4.31
CA GLY A 78 -4.74 21.32 -3.97
C GLY A 78 -3.89 20.13 -4.45
N LEU A 79 -4.50 19.06 -4.99
CA LEU A 79 -3.79 18.00 -5.72
C LEU A 79 -3.50 18.47 -7.14
N ASN A 80 -2.29 18.95 -7.37
CA ASN A 80 -1.82 19.28 -8.72
C ASN A 80 -1.44 17.99 -9.48
N THR A 81 -2.44 17.27 -10.02
CA THR A 81 -2.28 16.03 -10.79
C THR A 81 -2.65 16.23 -12.27
N PRO A 82 -1.77 16.85 -13.09
CA PRO A 82 -1.94 16.81 -14.55
C PRO A 82 -1.93 15.37 -15.05
N GLU A 83 -2.36 15.11 -16.28
CA GLU A 83 -2.49 13.73 -16.82
C GLU A 83 -1.21 12.88 -16.67
N SER A 84 -0.03 13.50 -16.68
CA SER A 84 1.26 12.83 -16.50
C SER A 84 1.61 12.47 -15.05
N LYS A 85 0.88 13.02 -14.06
CA LYS A 85 1.08 12.80 -12.64
C LYS A 85 -0.03 11.93 -12.06
N GLN A 86 0.37 10.77 -11.58
CA GLN A 86 -0.54 9.75 -11.08
C GLN A 86 -0.35 9.58 -9.59
N ILE A 87 -1.47 9.44 -8.88
CA ILE A 87 -1.47 8.97 -7.50
C ILE A 87 -1.31 7.45 -7.55
N ILE A 88 -0.29 6.96 -6.88
CA ILE A 88 0.09 5.53 -6.89
C ILE A 88 -0.08 4.88 -5.52
N PHE A 89 -0.13 5.68 -4.46
CA PHE A 89 -0.35 5.19 -3.10
C PHE A 89 -1.19 6.18 -2.32
N LEU A 90 -2.08 5.67 -1.48
CA LEU A 90 -2.92 6.44 -0.57
C LEU A 90 -2.88 5.75 0.80
N THR A 91 -2.73 6.55 1.85
CA THR A 91 -2.77 6.07 3.24
C THR A 91 -3.56 7.02 4.12
N ILE A 92 -4.09 6.50 5.22
CA ILE A 92 -4.87 7.23 6.23
C ILE A 92 -4.26 6.97 7.60
N CYS A 93 -4.19 8.01 8.43
CA CYS A 93 -3.74 7.87 9.80
C CYS A 93 -4.82 7.18 10.63
N SER A 94 -4.46 6.08 11.30
CA SER A 94 -5.43 5.29 12.07
C SER A 94 -5.93 6.00 13.33
N SER A 95 -5.05 6.76 13.98
CA SER A 95 -5.39 7.52 15.20
C SER A 95 -6.07 8.86 14.91
N ASN A 96 -5.92 9.39 13.70
CA ASN A 96 -6.63 10.60 13.26
C ASN A 96 -7.01 10.50 11.78
N PRO A 97 -8.20 9.97 11.46
CA PRO A 97 -8.65 9.74 10.07
C PRO A 97 -8.81 11.00 9.21
N GLU A 98 -8.70 12.21 9.77
CA GLU A 98 -8.64 13.45 8.99
C GLU A 98 -7.28 13.61 8.29
N ILE A 99 -6.25 12.90 8.74
CA ILE A 99 -4.91 12.94 8.14
C ILE A 99 -4.79 11.86 7.07
N LEU A 100 -4.57 12.29 5.82
CA LEU A 100 -4.28 11.41 4.69
C LEU A 100 -2.98 11.81 4.01
N HIS A 101 -2.29 10.82 3.42
CA HIS A 101 -1.16 11.07 2.55
C HIS A 101 -1.32 10.34 1.22
N VAL A 102 -0.91 10.99 0.14
CA VAL A 102 -0.82 10.36 -1.18
C VAL A 102 0.59 10.45 -1.73
N GLY A 103 1.04 9.38 -2.36
CA GLY A 103 2.30 9.31 -3.08
C GLY A 103 2.07 9.31 -4.59
N THR A 104 2.94 9.99 -5.34
CA THR A 104 2.82 10.11 -6.80
C THR A 104 3.91 9.37 -7.57
N ASN A 105 3.68 9.18 -8.87
CA ASN A 105 4.68 8.69 -9.83
C ASN A 105 5.78 9.72 -10.19
N LYS A 106 5.84 10.86 -9.46
CA LYS A 106 6.85 11.92 -9.60
C LYS A 106 7.62 12.18 -8.30
N ALA A 107 7.60 11.24 -7.36
CA ALA A 107 8.25 11.34 -6.05
C ALA A 107 7.80 12.56 -5.25
N GLU A 108 6.52 12.87 -5.37
CA GLU A 108 5.86 13.85 -4.53
C GLU A 108 4.96 13.12 -3.54
N ILE A 109 4.98 13.62 -2.31
CA ILE A 109 3.99 13.28 -1.31
C ILE A 109 3.09 14.49 -1.13
N TYR A 110 1.78 14.28 -1.12
CA TYR A 110 0.81 15.29 -0.68
C TYR A 110 0.18 14.83 0.62
N LYS A 111 -0.21 15.80 1.44
CA LYS A 111 -0.83 15.61 2.75
C LYS A 111 -2.16 16.36 2.81
N SER A 112 -3.15 15.74 3.43
CA SER A 112 -4.38 16.38 3.89
C SER A 112 -4.48 16.24 5.40
N ILE A 113 -5.08 17.23 6.06
CA ILE A 113 -5.37 17.23 7.51
C ILE A 113 -6.87 17.47 7.80
N ASP A 114 -7.69 17.44 6.75
CA ASP A 114 -9.11 17.81 6.77
C ASP A 114 -9.98 16.76 6.06
N GLY A 115 -9.53 15.51 6.09
CA GLY A 115 -10.28 14.38 5.57
C GLY A 115 -10.40 14.39 4.06
N GLY A 116 -9.42 14.99 3.38
CA GLY A 116 -9.30 15.09 1.92
C GLY A 116 -9.92 16.35 1.31
N LYS A 117 -10.45 17.30 2.11
CA LYS A 117 -11.06 18.53 1.56
C LYS A 117 -10.02 19.42 0.88
N SER A 118 -8.78 19.43 1.36
CA SER A 118 -7.65 20.10 0.73
C SER A 118 -6.36 19.31 0.90
N TRP A 119 -5.43 19.52 -0.03
CA TRP A 119 -4.14 18.85 -0.06
C TRP A 119 -3.02 19.86 -0.24
N ILE A 120 -1.90 19.61 0.45
CA ILE A 120 -0.68 20.40 0.35
C ILE A 120 0.50 19.51 -0.03
N LEU A 121 1.45 20.07 -0.78
CA LEU A 121 2.69 19.38 -1.12
C LEU A 121 3.55 19.19 0.14
N SER A 122 4.00 17.97 0.38
CA SER A 122 4.70 17.48 1.57
C SER A 122 6.04 16.85 1.15
N ASN A 123 6.84 17.57 0.37
CA ASN A 123 8.04 17.03 -0.29
C ASN A 123 9.38 17.57 0.22
N GLN A 124 9.37 18.40 1.27
CA GLN A 124 10.60 19.01 1.78
C GLN A 124 11.59 17.93 2.24
N GLY A 125 12.79 17.90 1.64
CA GLY A 125 13.85 16.93 1.95
C GLY A 125 13.81 15.65 1.10
N ILE A 126 12.72 15.39 0.37
CA ILE A 126 12.68 14.33 -0.64
C ILE A 126 13.36 14.85 -1.91
N LYS A 127 14.42 14.15 -2.33
CA LYS A 127 15.16 14.53 -3.55
C LYS A 127 14.49 13.87 -4.75
N PRO A 128 14.02 14.63 -5.75
CA PRO A 128 13.58 14.04 -7.01
C PRO A 128 14.78 13.31 -7.64
N GLY A 129 14.56 12.07 -8.08
CA GLY A 129 15.60 11.30 -8.77
C GLY A 129 15.93 11.90 -10.13
N THR A 130 17.08 11.51 -10.70
CA THR A 130 17.52 11.96 -12.03
C THR A 130 16.82 11.25 -13.18
N ALA A 131 16.03 10.21 -12.90
CA ALA A 131 15.31 9.43 -13.90
C ALA A 131 13.87 9.95 -14.08
N PHE A 132 13.36 9.83 -15.31
CA PHE A 132 12.03 10.25 -15.77
C PHE A 132 10.84 9.64 -14.99
N TYR A 133 11.08 8.71 -14.06
CA TYR A 133 10.08 8.01 -13.24
C TYR A 133 10.59 7.78 -11.81
N THR A 134 10.56 8.81 -10.97
CA THR A 134 10.78 8.66 -9.52
C THR A 134 9.42 8.47 -8.86
N GLN A 135 9.18 7.40 -8.12
CA GLN A 135 7.87 7.03 -7.58
C GLN A 135 7.89 6.96 -6.05
N VAL A 136 6.78 7.23 -5.40
CA VAL A 136 6.50 6.90 -3.99
C VAL A 136 5.70 5.58 -3.92
N PHE A 137 6.37 4.46 -3.67
CA PHE A 137 5.74 3.16 -3.73
C PHE A 137 4.84 2.83 -2.54
N SER A 138 5.16 3.34 -1.35
CA SER A 138 4.36 3.12 -0.14
C SER A 138 4.60 4.20 0.89
N ILE A 139 3.57 4.55 1.66
CA ILE A 139 3.63 5.48 2.79
C ILE A 139 2.97 4.81 4.00
N ASN A 140 3.68 4.72 5.11
CA ASN A 140 3.18 4.12 6.35
C ASN A 140 3.37 5.08 7.52
N ILE A 141 2.31 5.22 8.32
CA ILE A 141 2.25 6.11 9.48
C ILE A 141 2.41 5.25 10.72
N ASP A 142 3.26 5.67 11.66
CA ASP A 142 3.41 4.99 12.94
C ASP A 142 2.08 5.05 13.71
N PRO A 143 1.50 3.90 14.10
CA PRO A 143 0.19 3.85 14.74
C PRO A 143 0.17 4.47 16.13
N THR A 144 1.34 4.60 16.77
CA THR A 144 1.48 5.18 18.12
C THR A 144 1.83 6.67 18.07
N ASN A 145 2.35 7.17 16.94
CA ASN A 145 2.73 8.56 16.79
C ASN A 145 2.60 9.03 15.33
N SER A 146 1.51 9.72 15.02
CA SER A 146 1.23 10.21 13.66
C SER A 146 2.23 11.23 13.12
N SER A 147 3.15 11.75 13.95
CA SER A 147 4.26 12.59 13.50
C SER A 147 5.36 11.77 12.82
N ILE A 148 5.42 10.45 13.09
CA ILE A 148 6.40 9.55 12.50
C ILE A 148 5.79 8.87 11.27
N ILE A 149 6.39 9.11 10.12
CA ILE A 149 5.91 8.58 8.84
C ILE A 149 7.10 8.07 8.04
N TYR A 150 6.93 6.95 7.35
CA TYR A 150 7.93 6.37 6.46
C TYR A 150 7.40 6.30 5.04
N ALA A 151 8.22 6.70 4.07
CA ALA A 151 7.90 6.61 2.66
C ALA A 151 9.00 5.83 1.92
N ALA A 152 8.62 4.77 1.21
CA ALA A 152 9.52 4.07 0.30
C ALA A 152 9.42 4.70 -1.09
N THR A 153 10.54 5.17 -1.63
CA THR A 153 10.60 5.84 -2.93
C THR A 153 11.65 5.19 -3.83
N SER A 154 11.64 5.56 -5.12
CA SER A 154 12.69 5.15 -6.06
C SER A 154 14.11 5.53 -5.64
N THR A 155 14.28 6.53 -4.76
CA THR A 155 15.60 7.03 -4.33
C THR A 155 16.00 6.54 -2.93
N GLY A 156 15.11 5.86 -2.21
CA GLY A 156 15.38 5.28 -0.90
C GLY A 156 14.18 5.35 0.02
N ILE A 157 14.40 5.06 1.29
CA ILE A 157 13.38 5.20 2.33
C ILE A 157 13.57 6.54 3.00
N TYR A 158 12.48 7.26 3.20
CA TYR A 158 12.44 8.56 3.85
C TYR A 158 11.62 8.47 5.13
N LYS A 159 12.04 9.16 6.17
CA LYS A 159 11.36 9.28 7.46
C LYS A 159 11.03 10.74 7.73
N SER A 160 9.79 10.99 8.13
CA SER A 160 9.39 12.23 8.78
C SER A 160 9.20 11.99 10.27
N THR A 161 9.50 13.00 11.08
CA THR A 161 9.24 13.02 12.53
C THR A 161 8.38 14.24 12.94
N ASN A 162 7.80 14.93 11.96
CA ASN A 162 6.98 16.12 12.13
C ASN A 162 5.71 16.06 11.26
N GLY A 163 5.18 14.85 11.07
CA GLY A 163 3.91 14.62 10.40
C GLY A 163 3.95 14.92 8.91
N GLY A 164 5.09 14.71 8.24
CA GLY A 164 5.26 14.93 6.80
C GLY A 164 5.64 16.36 6.42
N ASN A 165 5.89 17.26 7.38
CA ASN A 165 6.32 18.62 7.03
C ASN A 165 7.71 18.60 6.38
N SER A 166 8.61 17.76 6.88
CA SER A 166 9.90 17.48 6.24
C SER A 166 10.33 16.02 6.40
N TRP A 167 11.24 15.60 5.52
CA TRP A 167 11.67 14.21 5.37
C TRP A 167 13.19 14.10 5.34
N ASN A 168 13.71 13.05 5.98
CA ASN A 168 15.11 12.68 5.95
C ASN A 168 15.25 11.27 5.38
N ARG A 169 16.21 11.07 4.47
CA ARG A 169 16.52 9.72 3.98
C ARG A 169 17.06 8.88 5.12
N ILE A 170 16.52 7.67 5.29
CA ILE A 170 16.99 6.66 6.23
C ILE A 170 17.45 5.44 5.45
N GLY A 171 18.51 4.79 5.93
CA GLY A 171 19.11 3.67 5.20
C GLY A 171 20.10 4.12 4.12
N SER A 172 21.19 3.37 3.99
CA SER A 172 22.23 3.46 2.97
C SER A 172 23.08 2.20 3.08
N ASN A 173 23.97 1.96 2.11
CA ASN A 173 24.92 0.83 2.20
C ASN A 173 25.72 0.86 3.53
N LYS A 174 26.01 2.05 4.07
CA LYS A 174 26.71 2.21 5.36
C LYS A 174 25.87 1.77 6.57
N THR A 175 24.55 1.84 6.47
CA THR A 175 23.62 1.44 7.52
C THR A 175 22.94 0.10 7.23
N GLY A 176 23.49 -0.68 6.28
CA GLY A 176 23.05 -2.02 5.93
C GLY A 176 21.85 -2.08 4.96
N LEU A 177 21.22 -0.95 4.60
CA LEU A 177 20.14 -0.94 3.61
C LEU A 177 20.71 -0.70 2.22
N SER A 178 20.45 -1.60 1.28
CA SER A 178 20.89 -1.39 -0.09
C SER A 178 20.33 -0.08 -0.67
N ASN A 179 21.16 0.65 -1.43
CA ASN A 179 20.70 1.80 -2.23
C ASN A 179 19.78 1.41 -3.41
N SER A 180 19.37 0.15 -3.49
CA SER A 180 18.47 -0.38 -4.52
C SER A 180 17.06 0.20 -4.37
N PHE A 181 16.25 0.11 -5.44
CA PHE A 181 14.87 0.58 -5.45
C PHE A 181 14.06 -0.12 -4.34
N ASN A 182 13.80 0.58 -3.24
CA ASN A 182 13.00 0.09 -2.13
C ASN A 182 11.53 0.30 -2.49
N LYS A 183 10.79 -0.80 -2.63
CA LYS A 183 9.42 -0.83 -3.14
C LYS A 183 8.37 -0.82 -2.04
N GLY A 184 8.78 -1.09 -0.81
CA GLY A 184 7.86 -1.12 0.32
C GLY A 184 8.57 -0.87 1.64
N ILE A 185 7.83 -0.29 2.58
CA ILE A 185 8.18 -0.20 3.99
C ILE A 185 6.97 -0.68 4.78
N ALA A 186 7.16 -1.51 5.79
CA ALA A 186 6.12 -1.93 6.73
C ALA A 186 6.59 -1.62 8.16
N ILE A 187 5.64 -1.25 9.01
CA ILE A 187 5.86 -0.96 10.44
C ILE A 187 5.17 -2.05 11.23
N ASP A 188 5.85 -2.66 12.19
CA ASP A 188 5.19 -3.53 13.15
C ASP A 188 4.28 -2.67 14.05
N TYR A 189 2.98 -2.90 13.96
CA TYR A 189 1.98 -2.08 14.66
C TYR A 189 1.98 -2.28 16.18
N LYS A 190 2.49 -3.41 16.69
CA LYS A 190 2.68 -3.64 18.13
C LYS A 190 4.00 -3.08 18.62
N ASN A 191 5.00 -3.05 17.76
CA ASN A 191 6.33 -2.55 18.08
C ASN A 191 6.89 -1.63 16.99
N PRO A 192 6.49 -0.35 16.93
CA PRO A 192 6.84 0.57 15.83
C PRO A 192 8.34 0.91 15.72
N VAL A 193 9.18 0.38 16.62
CA VAL A 193 10.65 0.42 16.45
C VAL A 193 11.14 -0.58 15.40
N VAL A 194 10.34 -1.60 15.11
CA VAL A 194 10.63 -2.64 14.12
C VAL A 194 10.03 -2.27 12.78
N LEU A 195 10.89 -2.25 11.76
CA LEU A 195 10.54 -1.91 10.38
C LEU A 195 11.02 -3.00 9.43
N TYR A 196 10.29 -3.19 8.34
CA TYR A 196 10.67 -4.10 7.27
C TYR A 196 10.65 -3.39 5.93
N ALA A 197 11.76 -3.44 5.19
CA ALA A 197 11.90 -2.83 3.88
C ALA A 197 11.92 -3.89 2.79
N ALA A 198 11.04 -3.75 1.81
CA ALA A 198 11.05 -4.54 0.59
C ALA A 198 12.00 -3.91 -0.44
N SER A 199 12.94 -4.71 -0.95
CA SER A 199 13.95 -4.25 -1.89
C SER A 199 14.17 -5.23 -3.04
N GLN A 200 15.04 -4.85 -3.98
CA GLN A 200 15.48 -5.71 -5.08
C GLN A 200 16.38 -6.88 -4.64
N LYS A 201 16.87 -6.88 -3.39
CA LYS A 201 17.81 -7.86 -2.84
C LYS A 201 17.21 -8.71 -1.71
N GLY A 202 15.88 -8.70 -1.56
CA GLY A 202 15.17 -9.32 -0.44
C GLY A 202 14.61 -8.31 0.56
N VAL A 203 14.27 -8.80 1.74
CA VAL A 203 13.75 -7.99 2.85
C VAL A 203 14.88 -7.56 3.77
N PHE A 204 14.81 -6.32 4.25
CA PHE A 204 15.67 -5.80 5.28
C PHE A 204 14.86 -5.47 6.53
N LYS A 205 15.37 -5.81 7.71
CA LYS A 205 14.76 -5.52 9.01
C LYS A 205 15.54 -4.43 9.73
N SER A 206 14.85 -3.50 10.35
CA SER A 206 15.40 -2.58 11.34
C SER A 206 14.71 -2.83 12.68
N THR A 207 15.44 -2.76 13.78
CA THR A 207 14.93 -2.84 15.15
C THR A 207 15.11 -1.54 15.93
N ASN A 208 15.49 -0.46 15.23
CA ASN A 208 15.83 0.83 15.82
C ASN A 208 15.30 2.01 15.00
N GLN A 209 14.07 1.87 14.49
CA GLN A 209 13.38 2.89 13.69
C GLN A 209 14.16 3.38 12.46
N GLY A 210 14.87 2.46 11.81
CA GLY A 210 15.54 2.69 10.53
C GLY A 210 16.94 3.30 10.63
N LYS A 211 17.54 3.36 11.84
CA LYS A 211 18.93 3.80 12.02
C LYS A 211 19.92 2.80 11.41
N SER A 212 19.67 1.50 11.58
CA SER A 212 20.40 0.42 10.92
C SER A 212 19.47 -0.70 10.44
N TRP A 213 19.95 -1.45 9.46
CA TRP A 213 19.20 -2.48 8.75
C TRP A 213 20.04 -3.75 8.58
N PHE A 214 19.36 -4.89 8.60
CA PHE A 214 19.94 -6.21 8.38
C PHE A 214 19.15 -6.93 7.30
N ALA A 215 19.83 -7.58 6.36
CA ALA A 215 19.15 -8.44 5.39
C ALA A 215 18.60 -9.67 6.13
N ILE A 216 17.35 -10.01 5.89
CA ILE A 216 16.66 -11.17 6.48
C ILE A 216 16.08 -12.10 5.42
N GLY A 217 16.52 -11.93 4.16
CA GLY A 217 16.09 -12.73 3.03
C GLY A 217 14.65 -12.45 2.56
N PRO A 218 14.08 -13.31 1.70
CA PRO A 218 14.82 -14.32 0.94
C PRO A 218 15.84 -13.64 0.01
N GLU A 219 17.06 -14.17 -0.03
CA GLU A 219 18.17 -13.56 -0.77
C GLU A 219 17.92 -13.59 -2.28
N GLY A 220 18.29 -12.51 -2.98
CA GLY A 220 18.20 -12.43 -4.44
C GLY A 220 16.78 -12.34 -5.00
N GLU A 221 15.77 -12.23 -4.13
CA GLU A 221 14.39 -12.01 -4.55
C GLU A 221 14.08 -10.52 -4.71
N TYR A 222 13.44 -10.19 -5.83
CA TYR A 222 12.93 -8.85 -6.05
C TYR A 222 11.58 -8.71 -5.34
N VAL A 223 11.58 -8.09 -4.16
CA VAL A 223 10.40 -7.92 -3.34
C VAL A 223 9.67 -6.64 -3.75
N HIS A 224 8.44 -6.80 -4.23
CA HIS A 224 7.59 -5.67 -4.65
C HIS A 224 6.69 -5.18 -3.52
N PHE A 225 6.22 -6.09 -2.68
CA PHE A 225 5.27 -5.81 -1.60
C PHE A 225 5.64 -6.57 -0.34
N ILE A 226 5.38 -5.94 0.79
CA ILE A 226 5.53 -6.53 2.11
C ILE A 226 4.35 -6.10 2.97
N THR A 227 3.78 -7.05 3.71
CA THR A 227 2.72 -6.77 4.68
C THR A 227 2.88 -7.66 5.91
N ILE A 228 2.51 -7.11 7.06
CA ILE A 228 2.57 -7.80 8.35
C ILE A 228 1.15 -8.18 8.73
N HIS A 229 0.97 -9.38 9.24
CA HIS A 229 -0.33 -9.86 9.64
C HIS A 229 -0.88 -9.04 10.83
N PRO A 230 -2.14 -8.58 10.78
CA PRO A 230 -2.69 -7.56 11.69
C PRO A 230 -2.92 -8.03 13.13
N VAL A 231 -2.88 -9.35 13.40
CA VAL A 231 -3.03 -9.92 14.76
C VAL A 231 -1.73 -10.61 15.25
N ASN A 232 -1.16 -11.48 14.43
CA ASN A 232 0.12 -12.14 14.70
C ASN A 232 1.25 -11.49 13.88
N HIS A 233 1.97 -10.54 14.47
CA HIS A 233 3.08 -9.82 13.82
C HIS A 233 4.30 -10.67 13.42
N ASN A 234 4.40 -11.93 13.87
CA ASN A 234 5.42 -12.84 13.38
C ASN A 234 5.14 -13.33 11.96
N ILE A 235 3.87 -13.25 11.53
CA ILE A 235 3.49 -13.63 10.18
C ILE A 235 3.69 -12.45 9.24
N ILE A 236 4.58 -12.62 8.27
CA ILE A 236 4.90 -11.62 7.25
C ILE A 236 4.69 -12.24 5.88
N TYR A 237 3.99 -11.53 5.00
CA TYR A 237 3.82 -11.92 3.61
C TYR A 237 4.58 -10.97 2.71
N ILE A 238 5.28 -11.55 1.73
CA ILE A 238 5.97 -10.77 0.70
C ILE A 238 5.58 -11.26 -0.69
N GLY A 239 5.37 -10.28 -1.56
CA GLY A 239 5.14 -10.50 -2.98
C GLY A 239 6.42 -10.29 -3.75
N THR A 240 6.94 -11.33 -4.42
CA THR A 240 8.14 -11.24 -5.25
C THR A 240 7.81 -11.47 -6.73
N SER A 241 8.78 -11.24 -7.60
CA SER A 241 8.68 -11.65 -9.02
C SER A 241 8.54 -13.15 -9.22
N LYS A 242 8.83 -13.98 -8.20
CA LYS A 242 8.77 -15.44 -8.26
C LYS A 242 7.61 -16.02 -7.44
N GLY A 243 6.72 -15.20 -6.90
CA GLY A 243 5.50 -15.62 -6.20
C GLY A 243 5.37 -15.04 -4.79
N LEU A 244 4.42 -15.58 -4.02
CA LEU A 244 4.15 -15.20 -2.64
C LEU A 244 4.99 -16.05 -1.67
N PHE A 245 5.70 -15.38 -0.77
CA PHE A 245 6.40 -16.01 0.35
C PHE A 245 5.76 -15.58 1.67
N LYS A 246 5.87 -16.47 2.67
CA LYS A 246 5.40 -16.27 4.03
C LYS A 246 6.55 -16.56 4.99
N SER A 247 6.77 -15.68 5.95
CA SER A 247 7.49 -15.97 7.18
C SER A 247 6.47 -16.14 8.31
N SER A 248 6.76 -17.02 9.27
CA SER A 248 5.94 -17.19 10.49
C SER A 248 6.71 -16.82 11.78
N ASP A 249 7.90 -16.26 11.63
CA ASP A 249 8.92 -16.02 12.66
C ASP A 249 9.58 -14.65 12.49
N SER A 250 8.81 -13.63 12.07
CA SER A 250 9.30 -12.25 11.95
C SER A 250 10.49 -12.08 10.97
N GLY A 251 10.52 -12.92 9.93
CA GLY A 251 11.48 -12.90 8.83
C GLY A 251 12.76 -13.69 9.08
N GLU A 252 12.81 -14.57 10.09
CA GLU A 252 13.96 -15.46 10.31
C GLU A 252 14.04 -16.51 9.19
N ASP A 253 12.90 -17.09 8.80
CA ASP A 253 12.78 -17.99 7.66
C ASP A 253 11.63 -17.62 6.72
N TRP A 254 11.77 -18.03 5.45
CA TRP A 254 10.79 -17.75 4.40
C TRP A 254 10.38 -19.01 3.65
N VAL A 255 9.08 -19.29 3.65
CA VAL A 255 8.47 -20.39 2.92
C VAL A 255 7.71 -19.86 1.72
N LYS A 256 8.01 -20.38 0.52
CA LYS A 256 7.21 -20.11 -0.67
C LYS A 256 5.85 -20.79 -0.53
N THR A 257 4.76 -20.02 -0.56
CA THR A 257 3.40 -20.51 -0.27
C THR A 257 2.82 -21.48 -1.31
N GLY A 258 3.53 -21.71 -2.42
CA GLY A 258 3.06 -22.62 -3.47
C GLY A 258 1.88 -22.11 -4.29
N LEU A 259 1.46 -20.85 -4.12
CA LEU A 259 0.48 -20.15 -4.97
C LEU A 259 0.88 -20.28 -6.45
N LYS A 260 0.23 -21.21 -7.15
CA LYS A 260 0.38 -21.42 -8.60
C LYS A 260 -0.74 -20.65 -9.30
N SER A 261 -0.42 -19.91 -10.37
CA SER A 261 -1.45 -19.40 -11.27
C SER A 261 -2.24 -20.59 -11.82
N LYS A 262 -3.56 -20.63 -11.59
CA LYS A 262 -4.48 -21.65 -12.13
C LYS A 262 -4.48 -21.70 -13.66
N THR A 263 -3.95 -20.69 -14.34
CA THR A 263 -4.03 -20.56 -15.80
C THR A 263 -2.71 -20.74 -16.56
N SER A 264 -1.55 -20.85 -15.89
CA SER A 264 -0.28 -20.91 -16.64
C SER A 264 0.90 -21.61 -15.98
N GLY A 265 0.82 -22.10 -14.74
CA GLY A 265 1.98 -22.70 -14.06
C GLY A 265 3.15 -21.72 -13.79
N ILE A 266 3.00 -20.45 -14.18
CA ILE A 266 3.92 -19.34 -13.91
C ILE A 266 3.50 -18.68 -12.60
N PHE A 267 4.47 -18.29 -11.77
CA PHE A 267 4.21 -17.50 -10.56
C PHE A 267 3.96 -16.04 -10.94
N PRO A 268 2.72 -15.51 -10.80
CA PRO A 268 2.44 -14.14 -11.19
C PRO A 268 3.02 -13.14 -10.18
N SER A 269 3.44 -11.97 -10.67
CA SER A 269 3.93 -10.88 -9.81
C SER A 269 2.78 -10.38 -8.94
N VAL A 270 2.97 -10.46 -7.62
CA VAL A 270 2.02 -9.95 -6.63
C VAL A 270 2.04 -8.42 -6.64
N LYS A 271 0.86 -7.79 -6.77
CA LYS A 271 0.67 -6.33 -6.83
C LYS A 271 0.07 -5.73 -5.57
N SER A 272 -0.66 -6.51 -4.80
CA SER A 272 -1.15 -6.12 -3.49
C SER A 272 -1.50 -7.37 -2.69
N ILE A 273 -1.45 -7.25 -1.37
CA ILE A 273 -1.86 -8.31 -0.44
C ILE A 273 -2.76 -7.62 0.58
N VAL A 274 -3.99 -8.11 0.73
CA VAL A 274 -4.93 -7.68 1.75
C VAL A 274 -5.28 -8.88 2.61
N ILE A 275 -5.10 -8.75 3.92
CA ILE A 275 -5.46 -9.78 4.89
C ILE A 275 -6.86 -9.43 5.41
N ASN A 276 -7.77 -10.40 5.42
CA ASN A 276 -9.09 -10.18 5.99
C ASN A 276 -8.99 -9.93 7.49
N PRO A 277 -9.40 -8.77 8.02
CA PRO A 277 -9.28 -8.49 9.45
C PRO A 277 -10.24 -9.35 10.30
N GLU A 278 -11.39 -9.76 9.75
CA GLU A 278 -12.39 -10.58 10.44
C GLU A 278 -12.11 -12.08 10.32
N ALA A 279 -11.36 -12.47 9.28
CA ALA A 279 -10.94 -13.84 9.04
C ALA A 279 -9.47 -13.89 8.59
N PRO A 280 -8.48 -13.64 9.47
CA PRO A 280 -7.07 -13.42 9.07
C PRO A 280 -6.38 -14.59 8.37
N GLN A 281 -6.98 -15.78 8.42
CA GLN A 281 -6.60 -16.93 7.58
C GLN A 281 -6.84 -16.68 6.09
N VAL A 282 -7.75 -15.77 5.75
CA VAL A 282 -8.14 -15.44 4.38
C VAL A 282 -7.31 -14.27 3.88
N ILE A 283 -6.55 -14.52 2.82
CA ILE A 283 -5.69 -13.51 2.19
C ILE A 283 -6.10 -13.34 0.74
N TYR A 284 -6.22 -12.07 0.34
CA TYR A 284 -6.56 -11.63 -0.99
C TYR A 284 -5.31 -11.08 -1.66
N VAL A 285 -4.96 -11.63 -2.81
CA VAL A 285 -3.75 -11.26 -3.55
C VAL A 285 -4.13 -10.81 -4.95
N ASP A 286 -3.74 -9.58 -5.32
CA ASP A 286 -3.81 -9.13 -6.72
C ASP A 286 -2.55 -9.57 -7.47
N LEU A 287 -2.74 -10.12 -8.66
CA LEU A 287 -1.72 -10.82 -9.44
C LEU A 287 -1.63 -10.23 -10.86
N TYR A 288 -0.42 -9.88 -11.30
CA TYR A 288 -0.19 -9.49 -12.69
C TYR A 288 -0.21 -10.74 -13.59
N LEU A 289 -1.23 -10.86 -14.43
CA LEU A 289 -1.29 -11.84 -15.50
C LEU A 289 -1.09 -11.13 -16.83
N LEU A 290 -0.17 -11.65 -17.63
CA LEU A 290 0.06 -11.18 -19.00
C LEU A 290 -1.24 -11.29 -19.80
N ARG A 291 -1.85 -10.13 -20.07
CA ARG A 291 -2.81 -9.86 -21.15
C ARG A 291 -3.93 -10.90 -21.35
N LYS A 292 -5.00 -10.80 -20.56
CA LYS A 292 -6.36 -11.07 -21.08
C LYS A 292 -7.34 -10.00 -20.58
N PRO A 293 -8.07 -9.31 -21.46
CA PRO A 293 -9.19 -8.45 -21.06
C PRO A 293 -10.24 -9.33 -20.37
N GLY A 294 -10.60 -9.00 -19.13
CA GLY A 294 -11.67 -9.69 -18.39
C GLY A 294 -11.24 -10.59 -17.22
N CYS A 295 -9.97 -10.66 -16.85
CA CYS A 295 -9.54 -11.56 -15.77
C CYS A 295 -9.67 -10.93 -14.37
N LYS A 296 -10.77 -11.30 -13.69
CA LYS A 296 -10.76 -11.52 -12.23
C LYS A 296 -9.75 -12.64 -11.95
N MET A 297 -8.73 -12.41 -11.13
CA MET A 297 -8.15 -13.51 -10.35
C MET A 297 -7.63 -12.96 -9.03
N LEU A 298 -8.57 -12.87 -8.09
CA LEU A 298 -8.21 -12.90 -6.69
C LEU A 298 -8.14 -14.32 -6.22
N TYR A 299 -7.03 -14.64 -5.59
CA TYR A 299 -6.84 -15.91 -4.93
C TYR A 299 -7.14 -15.70 -3.46
N GLN A 300 -8.10 -16.47 -2.97
CA GLN A 300 -8.25 -16.77 -1.57
C GLN A 300 -7.20 -17.84 -1.25
N VAL A 301 -6.25 -17.51 -0.38
CA VAL A 301 -5.30 -18.49 0.21
C VAL A 301 -5.79 -18.85 1.60
#